data_AF-A0A6P0X846-F1
#
_entry.id   AF-A0A6P0X846-F1
#
_cell.length_a   1.000
_cell.length_b   1.000
_cell.length_c   1.000
_cell.angle_alpha   90.00
_cell.angle_beta   90.00
_cell.angle_gamma   90.00
#
_symmetry.space_group_name_H-M   'P 1'
#
loop_
_entity.id
_entity.type
_entity.pdbx_description
1 polymer ?
#
loop_
_entity_poly.entity_id
_entity_poly.type
_entity_poly.pdbx_seq_one_letter_code
_entity_poly.pdbx_strand_id
1 'polypeptide(L)'
;MTRFIESNPEPRELTRALAIKMSLLGENYQKIQDLLGMSKRRVLFWKKRFDASGINGIKLSYKGRKSYLTAEQKAETIAWLQSQNYYLLSELFDYLKVNYNVVYKSRQSYYNLLSQAQISWKKSQKINPKYDWELVKKKQQEIRDFLEQNQAEIESGELSVFFLDECHLLWGDVCGYVWGKSNERIEIPILNQKERTTYFGAVDYLTKEFIVKEYSAGNGEHTIDFIKYLQSLRKKSRIVIFWDGAKYHSSAEVKKFLTLQNEGLEKSEWKVYCEKLAPNAPEQNPVEDIWLQAKNFLRKFWMLCKSFQIVKFLFTFFTHLQKFDFPKLREYEPGASSLL
;
A
#
# COMPACT_ATOMS: atom_id res chain seq x y z
N MET A 1 -51.24 23.94 10.41
CA MET A 1 -50.95 22.77 9.55
C MET A 1 -50.20 23.17 8.29
N THR A 2 -50.73 24.10 7.47
CA THR A 2 -50.11 24.55 6.21
C THR A 2 -48.65 25.01 6.37
N ARG A 3 -48.38 25.93 7.30
CA ARG A 3 -46.99 26.39 7.62
C ARG A 3 -46.03 25.27 8.05
N PHE A 4 -46.54 24.19 8.67
CA PHE A 4 -45.71 23.06 9.11
C PHE A 4 -45.39 22.09 7.97
N ILE A 5 -46.27 21.99 6.97
CA ILE A 5 -46.00 21.21 5.75
C ILE A 5 -45.00 21.95 4.87
N GLU A 6 -45.18 23.27 4.73
CA GLU A 6 -44.27 24.14 3.95
C GLU A 6 -42.85 24.21 4.53
N SER A 7 -42.69 24.00 5.84
CA SER A 7 -41.36 23.91 6.47
C SER A 7 -40.61 22.60 6.16
N ASN A 8 -41.18 21.72 5.34
CA ASN A 8 -40.60 20.44 4.91
C ASN A 8 -39.99 19.58 6.05
N PRO A 9 -40.82 19.12 7.01
CA PRO A 9 -40.37 18.36 8.17
C PRO A 9 -39.94 16.93 7.76
N GLU A 10 -39.42 16.16 8.72
CA GLU A 10 -38.99 14.78 8.51
C GLU A 10 -40.09 13.96 7.77
N PRO A 11 -39.75 13.06 6.83
CA PRO A 11 -40.72 12.43 5.92
C PRO A 11 -41.93 11.79 6.60
N ARG A 12 -41.78 11.20 7.80
CA ARG A 12 -42.88 10.59 8.55
C ARG A 12 -43.77 11.65 9.19
N GLU A 13 -43.20 12.75 9.67
CA GLU A 13 -43.95 13.91 10.18
C GLU A 13 -44.73 14.60 9.05
N LEU A 14 -44.11 14.78 7.89
CA LEU A 14 -44.73 15.34 6.69
C LEU A 14 -45.91 14.48 6.22
N THR A 15 -45.71 13.16 6.12
CA THR A 15 -46.77 12.22 5.72
C THR A 15 -47.96 12.24 6.69
N ARG A 16 -47.70 12.36 8.00
CA ARG A 16 -48.76 12.53 9.02
C ARG A 16 -49.50 13.86 8.85
N ALA A 17 -48.77 14.95 8.64
CA ALA A 17 -49.35 16.29 8.48
C ALA A 17 -50.24 16.39 7.24
N LEU A 18 -49.81 15.80 6.11
CA LEU A 18 -50.58 15.74 4.87
C LEU A 18 -51.86 14.91 5.05
N ALA A 19 -51.76 13.73 5.65
CA ALA A 19 -52.91 12.86 5.89
C ALA A 19 -53.98 13.52 6.78
N ILE A 20 -53.55 14.27 7.81
CA ILE A 20 -54.48 15.03 8.67
C ILE A 20 -55.08 16.21 7.92
N LYS A 21 -54.27 16.97 7.15
CA LYS A 21 -54.78 18.10 6.34
C LYS A 21 -55.87 17.63 5.36
N MET A 22 -55.62 16.53 4.64
CA MET A 22 -56.62 15.94 3.74
C MET A 22 -57.88 15.51 4.49
N SER A 23 -57.75 14.87 5.65
CA SER A 23 -58.90 14.46 6.47
C SER A 23 -59.71 15.64 7.02
N LEU A 24 -59.06 16.78 7.33
CA LEU A 24 -59.74 18.00 7.79
C LEU A 24 -60.46 18.72 6.65
N LEU A 25 -59.97 18.60 5.42
CA LEU A 25 -60.60 19.12 4.21
C LEU A 25 -61.75 18.22 3.70
N GLY A 26 -62.09 17.15 4.42
CA GLY A 26 -63.20 16.26 4.09
C GLY A 26 -62.88 15.21 3.01
N GLU A 27 -61.61 15.01 2.66
CA GLU A 27 -61.22 14.03 1.66
C GLU A 27 -61.53 12.60 2.10
N ASN A 28 -61.91 11.76 1.13
CA ASN A 28 -62.24 10.35 1.38
C ASN A 28 -61.00 9.59 1.87
N TYR A 29 -61.15 8.77 2.91
CA TYR A 29 -60.06 7.98 3.48
C TYR A 29 -59.42 7.00 2.49
N GLN A 30 -60.17 6.50 1.49
CA GLN A 30 -59.62 5.67 0.42
C GLN A 30 -58.62 6.48 -0.43
N LYS A 31 -58.97 7.70 -0.81
CA LYS A 31 -58.09 8.63 -1.53
C LYS A 31 -56.84 9.00 -0.73
N ILE A 32 -56.96 9.18 0.59
CA ILE A 32 -55.81 9.41 1.49
C ILE A 32 -54.91 8.17 1.53
N GLN A 33 -55.50 6.97 1.55
CA GLN A 33 -54.76 5.71 1.53
C GLN A 33 -54.03 5.49 0.21
N ASP A 34 -54.66 5.80 -0.92
CA ASP A 34 -54.06 5.63 -2.25
C ASP A 34 -52.91 6.62 -2.49
N LEU A 35 -53.04 7.87 -2.01
CA LEU A 35 -52.02 8.90 -2.20
C LEU A 35 -50.84 8.83 -1.21
N LEU A 36 -51.10 8.45 0.05
CA LEU A 36 -50.09 8.51 1.12
C LEU A 36 -49.76 7.13 1.72
N GLY A 37 -50.37 6.05 1.25
CA GLY A 37 -50.21 4.70 1.80
C GLY A 37 -50.71 4.56 3.26
N MET A 38 -51.52 5.51 3.75
CA MET A 38 -51.94 5.56 5.15
C MET A 38 -53.36 5.03 5.34
N SER A 39 -53.49 3.89 6.02
CA SER A 39 -54.79 3.29 6.36
C SER A 39 -55.68 4.26 7.16
N LYS A 40 -57.01 4.20 6.95
CA LYS A 40 -58.02 4.95 7.71
C LYS A 40 -57.79 4.96 9.23
N ARG A 41 -57.45 3.80 9.82
CA ARG A 41 -57.17 3.67 11.26
C ARG A 41 -56.00 4.54 11.73
N ARG A 42 -54.92 4.61 10.94
CA ARG A 42 -53.75 5.45 11.21
C ARG A 42 -54.06 6.94 11.05
N VAL A 43 -54.83 7.31 10.02
CA VAL A 43 -55.27 8.69 9.82
C VAL A 43 -56.09 9.18 11.03
N LEU A 44 -57.07 8.39 11.47
CA LEU A 44 -57.90 8.71 12.65
C LEU A 44 -57.07 8.79 13.94
N PHE A 45 -56.10 7.89 14.12
CA PHE A 45 -55.20 7.92 15.26
C PHE A 45 -54.40 9.23 15.33
N TRP A 46 -53.80 9.65 14.22
CA TRP A 46 -53.01 10.88 14.18
C TRP A 46 -53.88 12.14 14.24
N LYS A 47 -55.08 12.11 13.65
CA LYS A 47 -56.08 13.18 13.80
C LYS A 47 -56.44 13.38 15.27
N LYS A 48 -56.77 12.32 16.00
CA LYS A 48 -57.07 12.39 17.44
C LYS A 48 -55.92 12.98 18.26
N ARG A 49 -54.67 12.63 17.93
CA ARG A 49 -53.48 13.19 18.60
C ARG A 49 -53.24 14.65 18.24
N PHE A 50 -53.53 15.04 17.01
CA PHE A 50 -53.48 16.43 16.57
C PHE A 50 -54.56 17.27 17.25
N ASP A 51 -55.79 16.78 17.35
CA ASP A 51 -56.88 17.46 18.04
C ASP A 51 -56.56 17.69 19.53
N ALA A 52 -55.84 16.74 20.15
CA ALA A 52 -55.46 16.82 21.57
C ALA A 52 -54.19 17.66 21.85
N SER A 53 -53.25 17.79 20.91
CA SER A 53 -51.92 18.37 21.20
C SER A 53 -51.31 19.17 20.04
N GLY A 54 -52.11 19.53 19.04
CA GLY A 54 -51.69 20.28 17.86
C GLY A 54 -50.53 19.61 17.12
N ILE A 55 -49.64 20.44 16.56
CA ILE A 55 -48.46 19.98 15.78
C ILE A 55 -47.53 19.10 16.64
N ASN A 56 -47.43 19.35 17.95
CA ASN A 56 -46.58 18.54 18.83
C ASN A 56 -47.09 17.09 18.97
N GLY A 57 -48.39 16.86 18.77
CA GLY A 57 -49.00 15.53 18.81
C GLY A 57 -48.60 14.59 17.67
N ILE A 58 -48.05 15.15 16.58
CA ILE A 58 -47.72 14.44 15.33
C ILE A 58 -46.20 14.35 15.05
N LYS A 59 -45.39 15.08 15.82
CA LYS A 59 -43.93 15.00 15.78
C LYS A 59 -43.41 13.65 16.30
N LEU A 60 -42.24 13.24 15.84
CA LEU A 60 -41.54 12.07 16.34
C LEU A 60 -41.11 12.29 17.80
N SER A 61 -41.61 11.45 18.69
CA SER A 61 -41.25 11.46 20.11
C SER A 61 -40.07 10.53 20.45
N TYR A 62 -39.51 9.82 19.46
CA TYR A 62 -38.41 8.89 19.68
C TYR A 62 -37.13 9.67 19.98
N LYS A 63 -36.85 9.84 21.27
CA LYS A 63 -35.53 10.26 21.74
C LYS A 63 -34.64 9.02 21.68
N GLY A 64 -33.56 9.09 20.90
CA GLY A 64 -32.55 8.03 20.89
C GLY A 64 -32.07 7.70 22.30
N ARG A 65 -31.42 6.54 22.46
CA ARG A 65 -30.89 6.10 23.75
C ARG A 65 -29.99 7.20 24.34
N LYS A 66 -30.14 7.49 25.64
CA LYS A 66 -29.31 8.47 26.35
C LYS A 66 -27.83 8.09 26.16
N SER A 67 -27.03 9.02 25.63
CA SER A 67 -25.58 8.84 25.50
C SER A 67 -24.97 8.62 26.88
N TYR A 68 -23.95 7.76 26.97
CA TYR A 68 -23.22 7.53 28.21
C TYR A 68 -22.38 8.73 28.61
N LEU A 69 -21.87 9.49 27.63
CA LEU A 69 -21.15 10.75 27.85
C LEU A 69 -22.07 11.94 27.57
N THR A 70 -21.94 13.00 28.38
CA THR A 70 -22.52 14.32 28.08
C THR A 70 -21.78 14.98 26.91
N ALA A 71 -22.32 16.10 26.41
CA ALA A 71 -21.66 16.86 25.36
C ALA A 71 -20.31 17.42 25.84
N GLU A 72 -20.20 17.92 27.08
CA GLU A 72 -18.94 18.42 27.63
C GLU A 72 -17.92 17.28 27.81
N GLN A 73 -18.30 16.19 28.46
CA GLN A 73 -17.41 15.03 28.69
C GLN A 73 -16.88 14.46 27.37
N LYS A 74 -17.72 14.44 26.34
CA LYS A 74 -17.33 14.01 25.00
C LYS A 74 -16.33 14.96 24.37
N ALA A 75 -16.53 16.28 24.49
CA ALA A 75 -15.59 17.27 23.99
C ALA A 75 -14.24 17.19 24.72
N GLU A 76 -14.25 17.04 26.05
CA GLU A 76 -13.04 16.82 26.86
C GLU A 76 -12.31 15.54 26.47
N THR A 77 -13.03 14.44 26.26
CA THR A 77 -12.45 13.18 25.79
C THR A 77 -11.77 13.35 24.42
N ILE A 78 -12.40 14.10 23.50
CA ILE A 78 -11.82 14.36 22.17
C ILE A 78 -10.56 15.22 22.30
N ALA A 79 -10.58 16.26 23.12
CA ALA A 79 -9.42 17.12 23.36
C ALA A 79 -8.26 16.35 24.02
N TRP A 80 -8.57 15.48 25.00
CA TRP A 80 -7.58 14.60 25.64
C TRP A 80 -6.97 13.62 24.64
N LEU A 81 -7.79 13.02 23.78
CA LEU A 81 -7.30 12.16 22.70
C LEU A 81 -6.35 12.95 21.79
N GLN A 82 -6.73 14.15 21.36
CA GLN A 82 -5.90 14.97 20.46
C GLN A 82 -4.56 15.44 21.07
N SER A 83 -4.41 15.44 22.39
CA SER A 83 -3.16 15.82 23.06
C SER A 83 -2.16 14.67 23.24
N GLN A 84 -2.53 13.43 22.90
CA GLN A 84 -1.65 12.27 23.05
C GLN A 84 -0.66 12.12 21.87
N ASN A 85 0.52 11.58 22.16
CA ASN A 85 1.54 11.27 21.16
C ASN A 85 1.47 9.82 20.65
N TYR A 86 0.69 8.96 21.32
CA TYR A 86 0.42 7.59 20.93
C TYR A 86 -0.98 7.20 21.40
N TYR A 87 -1.51 6.11 20.85
CA TYR A 87 -2.91 5.73 21.08
C TYR A 87 -3.02 4.25 21.41
N LEU A 88 -3.41 3.94 22.65
CA LEU A 88 -3.85 2.61 23.05
C LEU A 88 -5.34 2.62 23.37
N LEU A 89 -6.06 1.62 22.84
CA LEU A 89 -7.49 1.49 23.13
C LEU A 89 -7.74 1.28 24.63
N SER A 90 -6.83 0.59 25.33
CA SER A 90 -6.80 0.43 26.81
C SER A 90 -6.79 1.76 27.55
N GLU A 91 -5.99 2.72 27.10
CA GLU A 91 -5.90 4.02 27.78
C GLU A 91 -7.18 4.83 27.59
N LEU A 92 -7.83 4.72 26.43
CA LEU A 92 -9.16 5.30 26.25
C LEU A 92 -10.23 4.60 27.11
N PHE A 93 -10.13 3.26 27.30
CA PHE A 93 -10.99 2.55 28.23
C PHE A 93 -10.83 3.09 29.65
N ASP A 94 -9.59 3.19 30.13
CA ASP A 94 -9.27 3.62 31.49
C ASP A 94 -9.61 5.09 31.72
N TYR A 95 -9.31 5.97 30.76
CA TYR A 95 -9.65 7.38 30.82
C TYR A 95 -11.16 7.60 31.00
N LEU A 96 -11.99 6.92 30.21
CA LEU A 96 -13.45 7.04 30.32
C LEU A 96 -14.00 6.44 31.62
N LYS A 97 -13.38 5.36 32.11
CA LYS A 97 -13.76 4.72 33.37
C LYS A 97 -13.39 5.58 34.58
N VAL A 98 -12.18 6.14 34.62
CA VAL A 98 -11.68 6.93 35.76
C VAL A 98 -12.38 8.28 35.82
N ASN A 99 -12.50 8.99 34.70
CA ASN A 99 -13.01 10.37 34.72
C ASN A 99 -14.54 10.44 34.70
N TYR A 100 -15.21 9.47 34.08
CA TYR A 100 -16.66 9.53 33.86
C TYR A 100 -17.41 8.27 34.29
N ASN A 101 -16.73 7.24 34.81
CA ASN A 101 -17.31 5.93 35.14
C ASN A 101 -18.07 5.29 33.96
N VAL A 102 -17.59 5.53 32.74
CA VAL A 102 -18.21 5.03 31.50
C VAL A 102 -17.45 3.81 30.98
N VAL A 103 -18.19 2.71 30.78
CA VAL A 103 -17.72 1.51 30.09
C VAL A 103 -18.74 1.12 29.01
N TYR A 104 -18.38 1.27 27.74
CA TYR A 104 -19.22 0.81 26.65
C TYR A 104 -19.07 -0.70 26.46
N LYS A 105 -20.19 -1.36 26.13
CA LYS A 105 -20.20 -2.79 25.82
C LYS A 105 -19.54 -3.13 24.47
N SER A 106 -19.55 -2.19 23.52
CA SER A 106 -19.05 -2.40 22.16
C SER A 106 -17.78 -1.59 21.91
N ARG A 107 -16.78 -2.23 21.30
CA ARG A 107 -15.56 -1.56 20.81
C ARG A 107 -15.87 -0.46 19.79
N GLN A 108 -16.98 -0.58 19.06
CA GLN A 108 -17.38 0.42 18.07
C GLN A 108 -17.60 1.80 18.69
N SER A 109 -18.11 1.87 19.92
CA SER A 109 -18.31 3.15 20.61
C SER A 109 -17.00 3.89 20.85
N TYR A 110 -15.92 3.16 21.13
CA TYR A 110 -14.58 3.71 21.29
C TYR A 110 -13.96 4.12 19.95
N TYR A 111 -14.13 3.29 18.91
CA TYR A 111 -13.69 3.63 17.55
C TYR A 111 -14.39 4.90 17.03
N ASN A 112 -15.65 5.11 17.38
CA ASN A 112 -16.36 6.34 17.04
C ASN A 112 -15.77 7.58 17.72
N LEU A 113 -15.28 7.46 18.97
CA LEU A 113 -14.59 8.56 19.67
C LEU A 113 -13.24 8.86 19.04
N LEU A 114 -12.44 7.83 18.75
CA LEU A 114 -11.17 7.97 18.02
C LEU A 114 -11.38 8.64 16.66
N SER A 115 -12.38 8.19 15.89
CA SER A 115 -12.71 8.78 14.59
C SER A 115 -13.13 10.26 14.70
N GLN A 116 -13.86 10.64 15.74
CA GLN A 116 -14.25 12.04 15.97
C GLN A 116 -13.08 12.91 16.40
N ALA A 117 -12.09 12.33 17.07
CA ALA A 117 -10.80 12.96 17.35
C ALA A 117 -9.85 12.94 16.13
N GLN A 118 -10.32 12.56 14.93
CA GLN A 118 -9.53 12.42 13.70
C GLN A 118 -8.39 11.39 13.79
N ILE A 119 -8.50 10.44 14.72
CA ILE A 119 -7.55 9.35 14.89
C ILE A 119 -8.05 8.15 14.08
N SER A 120 -7.16 7.57 13.28
CA SER A 120 -7.46 6.40 12.46
C SER A 120 -6.46 5.27 12.71
N TRP A 121 -6.93 4.03 12.51
CA TRP A 121 -6.05 2.86 12.60
C TRP A 121 -5.06 2.86 11.45
N LYS A 122 -3.76 2.86 11.76
CA LYS A 122 -2.68 2.85 10.78
C LYS A 122 -1.80 1.62 10.99
N LYS A 123 -1.29 1.09 9.88
CA LYS A 123 -0.21 0.11 9.92
C LYS A 123 1.10 0.86 10.16
N SER A 124 1.84 0.51 11.20
CA SER A 124 3.18 1.06 11.41
C SER A 124 4.10 0.67 10.26
N GLN A 125 4.99 1.60 9.87
CA GLN A 125 5.95 1.39 8.81
C GLN A 125 7.35 1.33 9.40
N LYS A 126 8.19 0.47 8.82
CA LYS A 126 9.61 0.41 9.18
C LYS A 126 10.31 1.56 8.47
N ILE A 127 11.19 2.26 9.19
CA ILE A 127 12.14 3.21 8.62
C ILE A 127 13.53 2.85 9.14
N ASN A 128 14.54 2.91 8.28
CA ASN A 128 15.91 2.73 8.71
C ASN A 128 16.38 4.05 9.36
N PRO A 129 16.81 4.06 10.64
CA PRO A 129 17.29 5.29 11.29
C PRO A 129 18.49 5.95 10.61
N LYS A 130 19.21 5.19 9.76
CA LYS A 130 20.37 5.67 8.97
C LYS A 130 19.97 6.11 7.56
N TYR A 131 18.68 6.20 7.26
CA TYR A 131 18.18 6.71 6.00
C TYR A 131 18.42 8.21 5.91
N ASP A 132 19.02 8.67 4.82
CA ASP A 132 19.32 10.08 4.57
C ASP A 132 18.65 10.53 3.27
N TRP A 133 17.55 11.29 3.41
CA TRP A 133 16.75 11.75 2.28
C TRP A 133 17.52 12.69 1.34
N GLU A 134 18.42 13.53 1.89
CA GLU A 134 19.20 14.47 1.07
C GLU A 134 20.24 13.72 0.24
N LEU A 135 20.92 12.75 0.85
CA LEU A 135 21.86 11.88 0.16
C LEU A 135 21.18 11.04 -0.93
N VAL A 136 20.01 10.49 -0.65
CA VAL A 136 19.17 9.77 -1.63
C VAL A 136 18.88 10.68 -2.81
N LYS A 137 18.30 11.86 -2.58
CA LYS A 137 17.96 12.79 -3.66
C LYS A 137 19.19 13.20 -4.49
N LYS A 138 20.32 13.46 -3.83
CA LYS A 138 21.58 13.79 -4.51
C LYS A 138 22.06 12.64 -5.40
N LYS A 139 22.11 11.42 -4.88
CA LYS A 139 22.53 10.23 -5.64
C LYS A 139 21.62 9.94 -6.82
N GLN A 140 20.30 10.12 -6.65
CA GLN A 140 19.35 9.96 -7.75
C GLN A 140 19.62 10.97 -8.87
N GLN A 141 19.97 12.22 -8.51
CA GLN A 141 20.33 13.23 -9.50
C GLN A 141 21.64 12.91 -10.20
N GLU A 142 22.68 12.49 -9.48
CA GLU A 142 23.96 12.07 -10.08
C GLU A 142 23.78 10.95 -11.12
N ILE A 143 22.88 10.01 -10.85
CA ILE A 143 22.54 8.92 -11.79
C ILE A 143 21.81 9.47 -13.01
N ARG A 144 20.82 10.36 -12.82
CA ARG A 144 20.10 10.99 -13.94
C ARG A 144 21.05 11.78 -14.84
N ASP A 145 21.91 12.60 -14.27
CA ASP A 145 22.89 13.41 -15.01
C ASP A 145 23.84 12.48 -15.80
N PHE A 146 24.28 11.37 -15.20
CA PHE A 146 25.09 10.37 -15.90
C PHE A 146 24.35 9.76 -17.09
N LEU A 147 23.10 9.35 -16.91
CA LEU A 147 22.29 8.74 -17.97
C LEU A 147 22.02 9.72 -19.12
N GLU A 148 21.74 10.98 -18.81
CA GLU A 148 21.54 12.04 -19.80
C GLU A 148 22.83 12.33 -20.58
N GLN A 149 23.97 12.45 -19.90
CA GLN A 149 25.27 12.68 -20.55
C GLN A 149 25.71 11.54 -21.48
N ASN A 150 25.31 10.31 -21.17
CA ASN A 150 25.69 9.11 -21.93
C ASN A 150 24.54 8.58 -22.82
N GLN A 151 23.46 9.36 -23.01
CA GLN A 151 22.26 8.90 -23.72
C GLN A 151 22.56 8.36 -25.12
N ALA A 152 23.40 9.05 -25.90
CA ALA A 152 23.75 8.64 -27.25
C ALA A 152 24.45 7.28 -27.31
N GLU A 153 25.38 7.01 -26.38
CA GLU A 153 26.08 5.72 -26.29
C GLU A 153 25.19 4.59 -25.77
N ILE A 154 24.24 4.93 -24.90
CA ILE A 154 23.23 3.99 -24.42
C ILE A 154 22.35 3.57 -25.60
N GLU A 155 21.80 4.53 -26.34
CA GLU A 155 20.91 4.29 -27.48
C GLU A 155 21.61 3.59 -28.65
N SER A 156 22.89 3.85 -28.90
CA SER A 156 23.70 3.15 -29.91
C SER A 156 24.06 1.71 -29.52
N GLY A 157 23.94 1.38 -28.23
CA GLY A 157 24.34 0.09 -27.66
C GLY A 157 25.83 -0.02 -27.36
N GLU A 158 26.60 1.07 -27.45
CA GLU A 158 28.01 1.13 -27.03
C GLU A 158 28.14 1.07 -25.50
N LEU A 159 27.13 1.54 -24.77
CA LEU A 159 27.07 1.51 -23.31
C LEU A 159 25.82 0.77 -22.83
N SER A 160 26.01 -0.34 -22.12
CA SER A 160 24.92 -1.04 -21.42
C SER A 160 24.90 -0.64 -19.96
N VAL A 161 23.77 -0.09 -19.51
CA VAL A 161 23.56 0.35 -18.13
C VAL A 161 22.65 -0.62 -17.40
N PHE A 162 23.08 -1.08 -16.23
CA PHE A 162 22.33 -2.00 -15.39
C PHE A 162 22.11 -1.44 -13.99
N PHE A 163 20.91 -1.64 -13.46
CA PHE A 163 20.70 -1.66 -12.01
C PHE A 163 20.81 -3.11 -11.53
N LEU A 164 21.62 -3.35 -10.52
CA LEU A 164 21.93 -4.68 -10.01
C LEU A 164 21.51 -4.81 -8.55
N ASP A 165 20.98 -5.97 -8.21
CA ASP A 165 20.70 -6.36 -6.83
C ASP A 165 20.76 -7.88 -6.64
N GLU A 166 20.94 -8.32 -5.40
CA GLU A 166 20.83 -9.73 -5.04
C GLU A 166 19.62 -10.00 -4.16
N CYS A 167 18.92 -11.12 -4.42
CA CYS A 167 17.87 -11.58 -3.52
C CYS A 167 18.06 -13.03 -3.08
N HIS A 168 17.52 -13.32 -1.89
CA HIS A 168 17.29 -14.70 -1.46
C HIS A 168 15.83 -15.07 -1.77
N LEU A 169 15.66 -16.15 -2.52
CA LEU A 169 14.38 -16.82 -2.68
C LEU A 169 14.32 -17.94 -1.65
N LEU A 170 13.37 -17.85 -0.71
CA LEU A 170 13.12 -18.91 0.27
C LEU A 170 11.95 -19.77 -0.19
N TRP A 171 11.95 -21.07 0.12
CA TRP A 171 10.78 -21.92 -0.17
C TRP A 171 9.52 -21.39 0.53
N GLY A 172 9.66 -20.82 1.73
CA GLY A 172 8.56 -20.15 2.43
C GLY A 172 7.98 -18.92 1.73
N ASP A 173 8.66 -18.31 0.74
CA ASP A 173 8.18 -17.08 0.07
C ASP A 173 6.88 -17.30 -0.73
N VAL A 174 6.54 -18.56 -1.06
CA VAL A 174 5.29 -18.95 -1.73
C VAL A 174 4.07 -18.75 -0.83
N CYS A 175 4.25 -18.70 0.49
CA CYS A 175 3.19 -18.43 1.43
C CYS A 175 2.79 -16.95 1.37
N GLY A 176 1.50 -16.67 1.17
CA GLY A 176 0.96 -15.32 1.10
C GLY A 176 -0.56 -15.30 1.21
N TYR A 177 -1.14 -14.11 1.09
CA TYR A 177 -2.60 -13.96 1.04
C TYR A 177 -3.13 -14.46 -0.30
N VAL A 178 -4.03 -15.44 -0.24
CA VAL A 178 -4.63 -16.08 -1.41
C VAL A 178 -6.14 -16.24 -1.18
N TRP A 179 -6.91 -16.28 -2.26
CA TRP A 179 -8.35 -16.51 -2.18
C TRP A 179 -8.65 -18.00 -1.95
N GLY A 180 -9.53 -18.28 -0.99
CA GLY A 180 -9.99 -19.62 -0.64
C GLY A 180 -11.39 -19.56 -0.05
N LYS A 181 -12.03 -20.72 0.11
CA LYS A 181 -13.34 -20.80 0.78
C LYS A 181 -13.19 -20.38 2.25
N SER A 182 -14.17 -19.66 2.77
CA SER A 182 -14.11 -19.06 4.12
C SER A 182 -14.00 -20.07 5.26
N ASN A 183 -14.38 -21.33 5.03
CA ASN A 183 -14.38 -22.41 6.02
C ASN A 183 -13.24 -23.42 5.82
N GLU A 184 -12.30 -23.17 4.90
CA GLU A 184 -11.21 -24.11 4.59
C GLU A 184 -9.85 -23.39 4.73
N ARG A 185 -8.88 -24.07 5.35
CA ARG A 185 -7.50 -23.59 5.40
C ARG A 185 -6.78 -24.02 4.13
N ILE A 186 -6.10 -23.08 3.49
CA ILE A 186 -5.17 -23.39 2.40
C ILE A 186 -3.81 -23.76 3.00
N GLU A 187 -3.31 -24.94 2.67
CA GLU A 187 -2.02 -25.45 3.12
C GLU A 187 -1.13 -25.76 1.91
N ILE A 188 0.14 -25.37 1.99
CA ILE A 188 1.16 -25.64 0.98
C ILE A 188 2.17 -26.60 1.61
N PRO A 189 2.38 -27.80 1.05
CA PRO A 189 3.31 -28.78 1.61
C PRO A 189 4.75 -28.32 1.37
N ILE A 190 5.39 -27.77 2.40
CA ILE A 190 6.77 -27.27 2.38
C ILE A 190 7.60 -28.10 3.36
N LEU A 191 8.66 -28.77 2.90
CA LEU A 191 9.53 -29.58 3.77
C LEU A 191 10.42 -28.68 4.64
N ASN A 192 11.01 -27.64 4.06
CA ASN A 192 11.86 -26.69 4.78
C ASN A 192 11.66 -25.25 4.29
N GLN A 193 10.93 -24.45 5.07
CA GLN A 193 10.65 -23.05 4.73
C GLN A 193 11.92 -22.17 4.63
N LYS A 194 13.03 -22.61 5.25
CA LYS A 194 14.32 -21.90 5.23
C LYS A 194 15.24 -22.34 4.09
N GLU A 195 14.87 -23.39 3.35
CA GLU A 195 15.58 -23.74 2.12
C GLU A 195 15.56 -22.54 1.18
N ARG A 196 16.74 -22.16 0.67
CA ARG A 196 16.92 -20.91 -0.05
C ARG A 196 17.92 -21.05 -1.19
N THR A 197 17.75 -20.19 -2.18
CA THR A 197 18.69 -19.96 -3.28
C THR A 197 19.01 -18.47 -3.35
N THR A 198 20.25 -18.11 -3.69
CA THR A 198 20.64 -16.73 -3.96
C THR A 198 20.54 -16.46 -5.46
N TYR A 199 19.94 -15.34 -5.83
CA TYR A 199 19.90 -14.87 -7.21
C TYR A 199 20.56 -13.51 -7.30
N PHE A 200 21.36 -13.33 -8.34
CA PHE A 200 21.82 -12.02 -8.77
C PHE A 200 20.94 -11.61 -9.95
N GLY A 201 20.44 -10.37 -9.92
CA GLY A 201 19.58 -9.81 -10.95
C GLY A 201 20.10 -8.46 -11.42
N ALA A 202 20.03 -8.23 -12.72
CA ALA A 202 20.36 -6.96 -13.34
C ALA A 202 19.28 -6.56 -14.34
N VAL A 203 18.66 -5.38 -14.16
CA VAL A 203 17.75 -4.81 -15.16
C VAL A 203 18.51 -3.86 -16.07
N ASP A 204 18.44 -4.14 -17.36
CA ASP A 204 19.00 -3.31 -18.41
C ASP A 204 18.14 -2.05 -18.58
N TYR A 205 18.74 -0.89 -18.36
CA TYR A 205 18.03 0.39 -18.34
C TYR A 205 17.33 0.72 -19.66
N LEU A 206 17.95 0.36 -20.79
CA LEU A 206 17.41 0.66 -22.12
C LEU A 206 16.42 -0.43 -22.57
N THR A 207 16.87 -1.67 -22.60
CA THR A 207 16.08 -2.77 -23.18
C THR A 207 14.96 -3.24 -22.26
N LYS A 208 15.02 -2.83 -20.98
CA LYS A 208 14.13 -3.22 -19.89
C LYS A 208 14.20 -4.73 -19.57
N GLU A 209 15.15 -5.44 -20.17
CA GLU A 209 15.37 -6.88 -19.97
C GLU A 209 15.98 -7.13 -18.59
N PHE A 210 15.47 -8.13 -17.89
CA PHE A 210 15.99 -8.52 -16.58
C PHE A 210 16.77 -9.82 -16.67
N ILE A 211 18.07 -9.73 -16.39
CA ILE A 211 19.01 -10.85 -16.45
C ILE A 211 19.20 -11.39 -15.05
N VAL A 212 18.95 -12.68 -14.86
CA VAL A 212 19.05 -13.34 -13.55
C VAL A 212 19.98 -14.55 -13.62
N LYS A 213 20.80 -14.76 -12.61
CA LYS A 213 21.60 -15.98 -12.46
C LYS A 213 21.60 -16.49 -11.03
N GLU A 214 21.50 -17.81 -10.88
CA GLU A 214 21.48 -18.52 -9.60
C GLU A 214 22.90 -18.74 -9.06
N TYR A 215 23.06 -18.55 -7.75
CA TYR A 215 24.29 -18.83 -7.01
C TYR A 215 24.01 -19.43 -5.63
N SER A 216 25.05 -20.02 -5.04
CA SER A 216 24.97 -20.60 -3.69
C SER A 216 24.94 -19.55 -2.57
N ALA A 217 25.52 -18.37 -2.79
CA ALA A 217 25.62 -17.28 -1.80
C ALA A 217 25.81 -15.91 -2.48
N GLY A 218 25.69 -14.83 -1.72
CA GLY A 218 26.17 -13.50 -2.11
C GLY A 218 27.61 -13.31 -1.62
N ASN A 219 28.58 -13.29 -2.54
CA ASN A 219 30.00 -13.09 -2.23
C ASN A 219 30.74 -12.49 -3.44
N GLY A 220 32.00 -12.09 -3.26
CA GLY A 220 32.78 -11.42 -4.29
C GLY A 220 33.07 -12.28 -5.52
N GLU A 221 33.24 -13.59 -5.35
CA GLU A 221 33.45 -14.53 -6.46
C GLU A 221 32.22 -14.56 -7.40
N HIS A 222 31.02 -14.72 -6.82
CA HIS A 222 29.77 -14.74 -7.56
C HIS A 222 29.42 -13.37 -8.13
N THR A 223 29.78 -12.27 -7.46
CA THR A 223 29.70 -10.92 -8.04
C THR A 223 30.54 -10.83 -9.32
N ILE A 224 31.81 -11.28 -9.29
CA ILE A 224 32.69 -11.25 -10.47
C ILE A 224 32.13 -12.13 -11.58
N ASP A 225 31.67 -13.34 -11.25
CA ASP A 225 31.09 -14.25 -12.24
C ASP A 225 29.83 -13.67 -12.89
N PHE A 226 29.00 -12.98 -12.12
CA PHE A 226 27.81 -12.33 -12.64
C PHE A 226 28.15 -11.14 -13.55
N ILE A 227 29.13 -10.31 -13.19
CA ILE A 227 29.60 -9.23 -14.06
C ILE A 227 30.15 -9.79 -15.38
N LYS A 228 30.95 -10.87 -15.32
CA LYS A 228 31.43 -11.56 -16.52
C LYS A 228 30.29 -12.13 -17.37
N TYR A 229 29.25 -12.64 -16.72
CA TYR A 229 28.06 -13.10 -17.42
C TYR A 229 27.35 -11.96 -18.17
N LEU A 230 27.20 -10.79 -17.54
CA LEU A 230 26.67 -9.59 -18.21
C LEU A 230 27.55 -9.16 -19.40
N GLN A 231 28.88 -9.13 -19.24
CA GLN A 231 29.83 -8.86 -20.34
C GLN A 231 29.66 -9.87 -21.49
N SER A 232 29.41 -11.15 -21.18
CA SER A 232 29.20 -12.17 -22.20
C SER A 232 27.92 -11.97 -23.02
N LEU A 233 26.91 -11.34 -22.42
CA LEU A 233 25.64 -10.98 -23.07
C LEU A 233 25.71 -9.64 -23.81
N ARG A 234 26.63 -8.74 -23.42
CA ARG A 234 26.84 -7.41 -24.01
C ARG A 234 28.27 -7.25 -24.54
N LYS A 235 28.73 -8.20 -25.38
CA LYS A 235 30.15 -8.32 -25.82
C LYS A 235 30.75 -7.08 -26.48
N LYS A 236 29.92 -6.24 -27.10
CA LYS A 236 30.35 -5.05 -27.84
C LYS A 236 30.21 -3.76 -27.02
N SER A 237 29.63 -3.85 -25.82
CA SER A 237 29.28 -2.69 -25.01
C SER A 237 30.20 -2.60 -23.81
N ARG A 238 30.52 -1.37 -23.41
CA ARG A 238 30.99 -1.09 -22.05
C ARG A 238 29.81 -1.29 -21.10
N ILE A 239 30.10 -1.64 -19.86
CA ILE A 239 29.06 -1.93 -18.86
C ILE A 239 29.16 -0.93 -17.71
N VAL A 240 28.02 -0.34 -17.34
CA VAL A 240 27.85 0.44 -16.12
C VAL A 240 26.88 -0.28 -15.20
N ILE A 241 27.22 -0.36 -13.92
CA ILE A 241 26.41 -1.02 -12.89
C ILE A 241 26.13 -0.02 -11.77
N PHE A 242 24.84 0.17 -11.47
CA PHE A 242 24.35 0.82 -10.26
C PHE A 242 23.88 -0.24 -9.26
N TRP A 243 24.45 -0.26 -8.06
CA TRP A 243 24.18 -1.28 -7.02
C TRP A 243 24.16 -0.71 -5.60
N ASP A 244 23.66 -1.47 -4.64
CA ASP A 244 23.50 -1.07 -3.23
C ASP A 244 24.82 -0.88 -2.46
N GLY A 245 25.94 -1.36 -3.01
CA GLY A 245 27.24 -1.34 -2.36
C GLY A 245 27.41 -2.31 -1.18
N ALA A 246 26.77 -3.49 -1.23
CA ALA A 246 27.01 -4.61 -0.31
C ALA A 246 28.50 -4.85 -0.01
N LYS A 247 28.81 -5.39 1.17
CA LYS A 247 30.22 -5.52 1.63
C LYS A 247 31.11 -6.24 0.60
N TYR A 248 30.61 -7.30 -0.03
CA TYR A 248 31.34 -8.07 -1.01
C TYR A 248 31.58 -7.33 -2.34
N HIS A 249 30.80 -6.30 -2.70
CA HIS A 249 31.07 -5.41 -3.84
C HIS A 249 32.39 -4.65 -3.69
N SER A 250 32.89 -4.52 -2.46
CA SER A 250 34.16 -3.84 -2.15
C SER A 250 35.25 -4.79 -1.63
N SER A 251 35.05 -6.09 -1.82
CA SER A 251 36.03 -7.14 -1.50
C SER A 251 37.33 -6.96 -2.28
N ALA A 252 38.41 -7.59 -1.79
CA ALA A 252 39.72 -7.51 -2.42
C ALA A 252 39.70 -8.11 -3.84
N GLU A 253 38.97 -9.21 -4.02
CA GLU A 253 38.83 -9.91 -5.30
C GLU A 253 38.08 -9.04 -6.31
N VAL A 254 36.95 -8.43 -5.92
CA VAL A 254 36.17 -7.56 -6.82
C VAL A 254 36.97 -6.32 -7.21
N LYS A 255 37.67 -5.68 -6.27
CA LYS A 255 38.55 -4.54 -6.57
C LYS A 255 39.64 -4.92 -7.55
N LYS A 256 40.35 -6.03 -7.28
CA LYS A 256 41.40 -6.55 -8.18
C LYS A 256 40.86 -6.84 -9.57
N PHE A 257 39.68 -7.47 -9.66
CA PHE A 257 39.02 -7.73 -10.93
C PHE A 257 38.71 -6.44 -11.69
N LEU A 258 38.09 -5.45 -11.06
CA LEU A 258 37.77 -4.17 -11.70
C LEU A 258 39.03 -3.41 -12.16
N THR A 259 40.10 -3.42 -11.35
CA THR A 259 41.39 -2.84 -11.75
C THR A 259 41.95 -3.52 -13.00
N LEU A 260 41.94 -4.85 -13.06
CA LEU A 260 42.41 -5.60 -14.22
C LEU A 260 41.53 -5.39 -15.46
N GLN A 261 40.21 -5.25 -15.28
CA GLN A 261 39.29 -4.99 -16.40
C GLN A 261 39.53 -3.63 -17.06
N ASN A 262 39.97 -2.65 -16.27
CA ASN A 262 40.13 -1.26 -16.69
C ASN A 262 41.60 -0.83 -16.80
N GLU A 263 42.54 -1.78 -16.77
CA GLU A 263 43.97 -1.49 -16.81
C GLU A 263 44.36 -0.74 -18.10
N GLY A 264 45.06 0.39 -17.93
CA GLY A 264 45.51 1.22 -19.05
C GLY A 264 44.40 2.03 -19.73
N LEU A 265 43.18 2.07 -19.18
CA LEU A 265 42.06 2.82 -19.72
C LEU A 265 41.76 4.07 -18.89
N GLU A 266 41.46 5.17 -19.57
CA GLU A 266 40.89 6.35 -18.94
C GLU A 266 39.48 6.06 -18.43
N LYS A 267 39.02 6.81 -17.43
CA LYS A 267 37.71 6.57 -16.78
C LYS A 267 36.55 6.56 -17.79
N SER A 268 36.61 7.40 -18.82
CA SER A 268 35.62 7.46 -19.90
C SER A 268 35.58 6.21 -20.77
N GLU A 269 36.64 5.39 -20.76
CA GLU A 269 36.79 4.20 -21.61
C GLU A 269 36.71 2.88 -20.82
N TRP A 270 36.49 2.95 -19.50
CA TRP A 270 36.40 1.77 -18.66
C TRP A 270 35.38 0.76 -19.22
N LYS A 271 35.81 -0.50 -19.29
CA LYS A 271 34.98 -1.62 -19.76
C LYS A 271 33.89 -1.96 -18.76
N VAL A 272 34.20 -1.81 -17.46
CA VAL A 272 33.25 -2.00 -16.36
C VAL A 272 33.36 -0.82 -15.41
N TYR A 273 32.31 -0.01 -15.34
CA TYR A 273 32.15 1.04 -14.33
C TYR A 273 31.09 0.62 -13.32
N CYS A 274 31.35 0.81 -12.04
CA CYS A 274 30.41 0.52 -10.97
C CYS A 274 30.23 1.76 -10.10
N GLU A 275 28.99 2.18 -9.89
CA GLU A 275 28.62 3.31 -9.05
C GLU A 275 27.61 2.86 -7.98
N LYS A 276 27.68 3.46 -6.80
CA LYS A 276 26.80 3.08 -5.68
C LYS A 276 25.52 3.89 -5.68
N LEU A 277 24.41 3.22 -5.44
CA LEU A 277 23.15 3.82 -4.98
C LEU A 277 23.33 4.41 -3.57
N ALA A 278 22.36 5.21 -3.14
CA ALA A 278 22.37 5.71 -1.77
C ALA A 278 22.25 4.54 -0.77
N PRO A 279 23.01 4.56 0.33
CA PRO A 279 22.95 3.51 1.33
C PRO A 279 21.59 3.50 2.04
N ASN A 280 21.10 2.31 2.37
CA ASN A 280 19.82 2.11 3.07
C ASN A 280 18.58 2.62 2.33
N ALA A 281 18.66 2.77 1.01
CA ALA A 281 17.63 3.37 0.15
C ALA A 281 17.14 2.36 -0.91
N PRO A 282 16.49 1.24 -0.51
CA PRO A 282 16.05 0.21 -1.46
C PRO A 282 15.05 0.74 -2.48
N GLU A 283 14.33 1.82 -2.17
CA GLU A 283 13.44 2.48 -3.10
C GLU A 283 14.15 3.10 -4.31
N GLN A 284 15.46 3.35 -4.26
CA GLN A 284 16.23 3.75 -5.45
C GLN A 284 16.52 2.59 -6.39
N ASN A 285 16.54 1.35 -5.91
CA ASN A 285 16.89 0.23 -6.78
C ASN A 285 15.62 -0.33 -7.46
N PRO A 286 15.46 -0.20 -8.78
CA PRO A 286 14.31 -0.77 -9.48
C PRO A 286 14.24 -2.30 -9.35
N VAL A 287 15.37 -2.97 -9.14
CA VAL A 287 15.42 -4.43 -9.03
C VAL A 287 14.63 -4.95 -7.83
N GLU A 288 14.55 -4.20 -6.74
CA GLU A 288 13.74 -4.55 -5.54
C GLU A 288 12.26 -4.75 -5.88
N ASP A 289 11.71 -3.92 -6.78
CA ASP A 289 10.33 -4.04 -7.23
C ASP A 289 10.13 -5.27 -8.13
N ILE A 290 11.14 -5.64 -8.93
CA ILE A 290 11.11 -6.84 -9.76
C ILE A 290 11.12 -8.09 -8.87
N TRP A 291 11.95 -8.12 -7.83
CA TRP A 291 11.95 -9.20 -6.84
C TRP A 291 10.61 -9.34 -6.12
N LEU A 292 10.00 -8.21 -5.73
CA LEU A 292 8.68 -8.21 -5.12
C LEU A 292 7.61 -8.76 -6.08
N GLN A 293 7.64 -8.36 -7.36
CA GLN A 293 6.74 -8.89 -8.39
C GLN A 293 6.92 -10.40 -8.59
N ALA A 294 8.16 -10.89 -8.66
CA ALA A 294 8.45 -12.32 -8.80
C ALA A 294 7.95 -13.13 -7.60
N LYS A 295 8.16 -12.66 -6.37
CA LYS A 295 7.63 -13.33 -5.17
C LYS A 295 6.11 -13.28 -5.12
N ASN A 296 5.48 -12.19 -5.54
CA ASN A 296 4.02 -12.10 -5.65
C ASN A 296 3.45 -13.02 -6.73
N PHE A 297 4.16 -13.19 -7.85
CA PHE A 297 3.81 -14.18 -8.87
C PHE A 297 3.79 -15.59 -8.27
N LEU A 298 4.82 -15.99 -7.52
CA LEU A 298 4.85 -17.29 -6.84
C LEU A 298 3.69 -17.47 -5.85
N ARG A 299 3.37 -16.44 -5.04
CA ARG A 299 2.22 -16.47 -4.12
C ARG A 299 0.89 -16.60 -4.85
N LYS A 300 0.74 -15.90 -5.99
CA LYS A 300 -0.46 -15.97 -6.82
C LYS A 300 -0.64 -17.36 -7.43
N PHE A 301 0.46 -17.97 -7.88
CA PHE A 301 0.50 -19.29 -8.50
C PHE A 301 0.97 -20.40 -7.54
N TRP A 302 0.64 -20.25 -6.26
CA TRP A 302 1.09 -21.14 -5.18
C TRP A 302 0.72 -22.61 -5.42
N MET A 303 -0.39 -22.88 -6.11
CA MET A 303 -0.87 -24.24 -6.42
C MET A 303 0.08 -25.03 -7.31
N LEU A 304 0.97 -24.36 -8.05
CA LEU A 304 2.01 -24.99 -8.87
C LEU A 304 3.27 -25.31 -8.06
N CYS A 305 3.47 -24.70 -6.90
CA CYS A 305 4.71 -24.72 -6.11
C CYS A 305 4.88 -26.00 -5.27
N LYS A 306 4.87 -27.18 -5.92
CA LYS A 306 4.89 -28.50 -5.26
C LYS A 306 6.26 -28.93 -4.74
N SER A 307 7.34 -28.29 -5.18
CA SER A 307 8.71 -28.51 -4.70
C SER A 307 9.53 -27.25 -4.86
N PHE A 308 10.64 -27.12 -4.13
CA PHE A 308 11.50 -25.95 -4.26
C PHE A 308 12.10 -25.81 -5.68
N GLN A 309 12.33 -26.93 -6.38
CA GLN A 309 12.78 -26.88 -7.78
C GLN A 309 11.73 -26.25 -8.71
N ILE A 310 10.44 -26.53 -8.51
CA ILE A 310 9.39 -25.87 -9.29
C ILE A 310 9.30 -24.38 -8.93
N VAL A 311 9.47 -24.02 -7.66
CA VAL A 311 9.51 -22.62 -7.21
C VAL A 311 10.65 -21.86 -7.91
N LYS A 312 11.85 -22.45 -7.95
CA LYS A 312 13.00 -21.88 -8.67
C LYS A 312 12.75 -21.76 -10.17
N PHE A 313 12.17 -22.79 -10.79
CA PHE A 313 11.81 -22.75 -12.21
C PHE A 313 10.83 -21.61 -12.52
N LEU A 314 9.74 -21.49 -11.74
CA LEU A 314 8.73 -20.46 -11.92
C LEU A 314 9.29 -19.05 -11.64
N PHE A 315 10.19 -18.93 -10.67
CA PHE A 315 10.88 -17.68 -10.39
C PHE A 315 11.72 -17.24 -11.59
N THR A 316 12.63 -18.11 -12.07
CA THR A 316 13.46 -17.85 -13.24
C THR A 316 12.61 -17.61 -14.49
N PHE A 317 11.52 -18.35 -14.69
CA PHE A 317 10.59 -18.17 -15.81
C PHE A 317 9.96 -16.77 -15.80
N PHE A 318 9.57 -16.27 -14.63
CA PHE A 318 8.98 -14.94 -14.50
C PHE A 318 10.02 -13.81 -14.64
N THR A 319 11.27 -14.06 -14.29
CA THR A 319 12.29 -13.02 -14.21
C THR A 319 13.27 -12.99 -15.38
N HIS A 320 13.88 -14.13 -15.71
CA HIS A 320 15.04 -14.18 -16.60
C HIS A 320 14.65 -13.90 -18.05
N LEU A 321 15.32 -12.91 -18.65
CA LEU A 321 15.09 -12.40 -20.01
C LEU A 321 13.65 -11.90 -20.23
N GLN A 322 12.93 -11.58 -19.14
CA GLN A 322 11.64 -10.91 -19.21
C GLN A 322 11.85 -9.40 -19.17
N LYS A 323 10.90 -8.64 -19.73
CA LYS A 323 10.94 -7.18 -19.74
C LYS A 323 10.13 -6.59 -18.60
N PHE A 324 10.71 -5.62 -17.90
CA PHE A 324 10.06 -4.91 -16.81
C PHE A 324 10.12 -3.40 -17.04
N ASP A 325 8.95 -2.79 -17.18
CA ASP A 325 8.81 -1.36 -17.38
C ASP A 325 7.75 -0.82 -16.41
N PHE A 326 8.20 -0.02 -15.44
CA PHE A 326 7.39 0.46 -14.33
C PHE A 326 7.90 1.84 -13.87
N PRO A 327 7.06 2.65 -13.19
CA PRO A 327 7.35 4.06 -12.91
C PRO A 327 8.74 4.32 -12.31
N LYS A 328 9.17 3.54 -11.32
CA LYS A 328 10.48 3.69 -10.68
C LYS A 328 11.66 3.58 -11.65
N LEU A 329 11.59 2.70 -12.65
CA LEU A 329 12.64 2.61 -13.68
C LEU A 329 12.61 3.82 -14.63
N ARG A 330 11.41 4.38 -14.87
CA ARG A 330 11.21 5.58 -15.69
C ARG A 330 11.59 6.88 -14.97
N GLU A 331 11.71 6.88 -13.64
CA GLU A 331 12.21 8.04 -12.87
C GLU A 331 13.66 8.42 -13.22
N TYR A 332 14.37 7.52 -13.89
CA TYR A 332 15.73 7.70 -14.38
C TYR A 332 15.78 8.13 -15.86
N GLU A 333 14.63 8.18 -16.56
CA GLU A 333 14.59 8.58 -17.97
C GLU A 333 14.78 10.10 -18.13
N PRO A 334 15.49 10.55 -19.19
CA PRO A 334 15.64 11.97 -19.50
C PRO A 334 14.27 12.66 -19.61
N GLY A 335 14.12 13.79 -18.93
CA GLY A 335 12.86 14.55 -18.93
C GLY A 335 11.75 13.99 -18.02
N ALA A 336 12.01 12.95 -17.23
CA ALA A 336 11.10 12.53 -16.16
C ALA A 336 10.97 13.66 -15.13
N SER A 337 9.91 14.47 -15.27
CA SER A 337 9.56 15.46 -14.25
C SER A 337 9.26 14.71 -12.96
N SER A 338 9.85 15.15 -11.84
CA SER A 338 9.54 14.65 -10.52
C SER A 338 8.08 15.02 -10.17
N LEU A 339 7.13 14.30 -10.75
CA LEU A 339 5.74 14.33 -10.35
C LEU A 339 5.61 13.43 -9.12
N LEU A 340 5.96 14.02 -7.98
CA LEU A 340 5.43 13.63 -6.68
C LEU A 340 4.64 14.81 -6.12
#